data_AF-A0A1P8YMI0-F1
#
_entry.id   AF-A0A1P8YMI0-F1
#
_cell.length_a   1.000
_cell.length_b   1.000
_cell.length_c   1.000
_cell.angle_alpha   90.00
_cell.angle_beta   90.00
_cell.angle_gamma   90.00
#
_symmetry.space_group_name_H-M   'P 1'
#
loop_
_entity.id
_entity.type
_entity.pdbx_description
1 polymer ?
#
loop_
_entity_poly.entity_id
_entity_poly.type
_entity_poly.pdbx_seq_one_letter_code
_entity_poly.pdbx_strand_id
1 'polypeptide(L)'
;MIAAAVLVFVAIVAALLLTTGRDQPGSSTQAGVPAAAVATLQKIDEGTWPDSAGAPGTKGGDRFGNRERQLPTADASGRAVGYREWDVNPKQRGKPRDAQRIVTGSDGSAWYTGDHYTTFVRMR
;
A
#
# COMPACT_ATOMS: atom_id res chain seq x y z
N MET A 1 -3.36 -44.52 -42.66
CA MET A 1 -3.95 -43.74 -43.77
C MET A 1 -5.29 -43.21 -43.27
N ILE A 2 -5.34 -42.06 -42.61
CA ILE A 2 -5.50 -40.68 -43.13
C ILE A 2 -6.88 -40.44 -43.76
N ALA A 3 -7.69 -39.61 -43.09
CA ALA A 3 -8.55 -38.51 -43.58
C ALA A 3 -9.52 -38.15 -42.42
N ALA A 4 -9.46 -37.04 -41.66
CA ALA A 4 -9.34 -35.59 -41.93
C ALA A 4 -10.51 -34.99 -42.73
N ALA A 5 -11.45 -34.30 -42.04
CA ALA A 5 -12.03 -32.98 -42.40
C ALA A 5 -13.11 -32.58 -41.35
N VAL A 6 -12.81 -31.65 -40.42
CA VAL A 6 -13.21 -30.22 -40.40
C VAL A 6 -14.72 -29.96 -40.20
N LEU A 7 -15.06 -29.38 -39.04
CA LEU A 7 -15.98 -28.25 -39.01
C LEU A 7 -15.57 -27.26 -37.91
N VAL A 8 -14.95 -26.15 -38.34
CA VAL A 8 -14.71 -24.95 -37.55
C VAL A 8 -16.03 -24.17 -37.50
N PHE A 9 -16.54 -23.86 -36.31
CA PHE A 9 -17.68 -22.96 -36.16
C PHE A 9 -17.20 -21.63 -35.57
N VAL A 10 -17.07 -20.62 -36.43
CA VAL A 10 -16.93 -19.21 -36.05
C VAL A 10 -18.18 -18.50 -36.56
N ALA A 11 -18.98 -17.94 -35.66
CA ALA A 11 -19.95 -16.90 -35.99
C ALA A 11 -20.07 -15.91 -34.82
N ILE A 12 -19.65 -14.69 -35.12
CA ILE A 12 -19.68 -13.46 -34.34
C ILE A 12 -21.05 -12.80 -34.55
N VAL A 13 -21.73 -12.32 -33.49
CA VAL A 13 -22.60 -11.12 -33.58
C VAL A 13 -22.50 -10.32 -32.27
N ALA A 14 -22.28 -9.01 -32.43
CA ALA A 14 -21.94 -8.04 -31.41
C ALA A 14 -23.15 -7.21 -30.93
N ALA A 15 -23.01 -6.70 -29.69
CA ALA A 15 -23.51 -5.42 -29.14
C ALA A 15 -25.04 -5.16 -29.05
N LEU A 16 -25.53 -4.78 -27.84
CA LEU A 16 -25.70 -3.37 -27.43
C LEU A 16 -26.37 -3.22 -26.03
N LEU A 17 -25.53 -2.85 -25.05
CA LEU A 17 -25.67 -1.90 -23.92
C LEU A 17 -27.02 -1.71 -23.17
N LEU A 18 -26.97 -1.76 -21.82
CA LEU A 18 -27.04 -0.57 -20.95
C LEU A 18 -26.50 -0.85 -19.52
N THR A 19 -25.29 -0.33 -19.27
CA THR A 19 -24.85 0.39 -18.05
C THR A 19 -25.19 -0.11 -16.65
N THR A 20 -24.19 -0.61 -15.91
CA THR A 20 -23.57 -0.02 -14.68
C THR A 20 -22.64 -1.08 -14.07
N GLY A 21 -21.35 -0.87 -13.80
CA GLY A 21 -20.57 0.36 -13.75
C GLY A 21 -19.17 0.13 -14.30
N ARG A 22 -18.58 1.22 -14.79
CA ARG A 22 -17.12 1.35 -14.76
C ARG A 22 -16.76 1.27 -13.28
N ASP A 23 -16.02 0.25 -12.86
CA ASP A 23 -15.36 0.31 -11.57
C ASP A 23 -14.50 1.56 -11.58
N GLN A 24 -14.95 2.56 -10.83
CA GLN A 24 -14.17 3.74 -10.56
C GLN A 24 -12.92 3.28 -9.80
N PRO A 25 -11.72 3.84 -10.04
CA PRO A 25 -10.60 3.69 -9.13
C PRO A 25 -10.90 4.52 -7.87
N GLY A 26 -11.81 3.99 -7.06
CA GLY A 26 -12.10 4.38 -5.70
C GLY A 26 -11.94 3.12 -4.85
N SER A 27 -10.71 2.59 -4.84
CA SER A 27 -10.30 1.47 -4.00
C SER A 27 -10.82 1.72 -2.59
N SER A 28 -11.52 0.74 -2.02
CA SER A 28 -12.03 0.77 -0.65
C SER A 28 -10.92 1.19 0.31
N THR A 29 -10.87 2.49 0.65
CA THR A 29 -10.00 2.99 1.71
C THR A 29 -10.47 2.30 2.98
N GLN A 30 -9.66 1.36 3.48
CA GLN A 30 -9.87 0.79 4.80
C GLN A 30 -10.14 1.95 5.78
N ALA A 31 -11.23 1.85 6.54
CA ALA A 31 -11.70 2.97 7.37
C ALA A 31 -10.55 3.51 8.24
N GLY A 32 -10.29 4.83 8.14
CA GLY A 32 -9.22 5.50 8.88
C GLY A 32 -7.86 5.60 8.18
N VAL A 33 -7.69 5.02 6.97
CA VAL A 33 -6.46 5.15 6.18
C VAL A 33 -6.68 6.08 4.98
N PRO A 34 -6.03 7.25 4.90
CA PRO A 34 -6.15 8.15 3.76
C PRO A 34 -5.60 7.54 2.47
N ALA A 35 -6.17 7.91 1.32
CA ALA A 35 -5.69 7.47 0.00
C ALA A 35 -4.20 7.79 -0.25
N ALA A 36 -3.70 8.90 0.30
CA ALA A 36 -2.28 9.24 0.24
C ALA A 36 -1.39 8.19 0.92
N ALA A 37 -1.80 7.64 2.07
CA ALA A 37 -1.06 6.58 2.74
C ALA A 37 -1.05 5.28 1.92
N VAL A 38 -2.16 4.94 1.26
CA VAL A 38 -2.21 3.79 0.35
C VAL A 38 -1.25 3.97 -0.83
N ALA A 39 -1.27 5.14 -1.46
CA ALA A 39 -0.37 5.45 -2.57
C ALA A 39 1.11 5.45 -2.15
N THR A 40 1.41 5.94 -0.95
CA THR A 40 2.77 5.91 -0.41
C THR A 40 3.20 4.49 -0.05
N LEU A 41 2.33 3.65 0.50
CA LEU A 41 2.64 2.24 0.76
C LEU A 41 3.03 1.51 -0.54
N GLN A 42 2.31 1.77 -1.65
CA GLN A 42 2.68 1.20 -2.94
C GLN A 42 4.10 1.60 -3.36
N LYS A 43 4.47 2.88 -3.21
CA LYS A 43 5.83 3.35 -3.53
C LYS A 43 6.90 2.77 -2.59
N ILE A 44 6.55 2.53 -1.32
CA ILE A 44 7.42 1.84 -0.36
C ILE A 44 7.66 0.40 -0.83
N ASP A 45 6.61 -0.30 -1.26
CA ASP A 45 6.70 -1.67 -1.76
C ASP A 45 7.52 -1.77 -3.06
N GLU A 46 7.42 -0.75 -3.92
CA GLU A 46 8.25 -0.61 -5.12
C GLU A 46 9.70 -0.18 -4.83
N GLY A 47 10.01 0.18 -3.57
CA GLY A 47 11.32 0.67 -3.17
C GLY A 47 11.67 2.07 -3.68
N THR A 48 10.68 2.85 -4.12
CA THR A 48 10.88 4.18 -4.71
C THR A 48 10.66 5.32 -3.72
N TRP A 49 10.05 5.06 -2.56
CA TRP A 49 9.89 6.04 -1.48
C TRP A 49 11.06 5.95 -0.50
N PRO A 50 11.58 7.08 0.07
CA PRO A 50 11.11 8.46 -0.07
C PRO A 50 11.67 9.23 -1.27
N ASP A 51 12.54 8.66 -2.08
CA ASP A 51 13.24 9.39 -3.15
C ASP A 51 12.28 9.99 -4.20
N SER A 52 11.24 9.24 -4.57
CA SER A 52 10.18 9.68 -5.47
C SER A 52 9.31 10.81 -4.92
N ALA A 53 9.47 11.20 -3.64
CA ALA A 53 8.80 12.37 -3.09
C ALA A 53 9.26 13.68 -3.75
N GLY A 54 10.49 13.72 -4.30
CA GLY A 54 11.08 14.93 -4.88
C GLY A 54 11.17 16.10 -3.89
N ALA A 55 11.09 15.82 -2.58
CA ALA A 55 10.96 16.81 -1.53
C ALA A 55 12.04 16.59 -0.47
N PRO A 56 13.14 17.38 -0.49
CA PRO A 56 14.24 17.25 0.46
C PRO A 56 13.76 17.27 1.92
N GLY A 57 14.22 16.28 2.68
CA GLY A 57 13.87 16.09 4.08
C GLY A 57 12.62 15.24 4.34
N THR A 58 11.98 14.71 3.30
CA THR A 58 11.08 13.53 3.43
C THR A 58 11.93 12.33 3.84
N LYS A 59 11.46 11.55 4.80
CA LYS A 59 12.20 10.43 5.39
C LYS A 59 11.46 9.12 5.25
N GLY A 60 12.23 8.03 5.24
CA GLY A 60 11.70 6.69 5.32
C GLY A 60 12.80 5.64 5.36
N GLY A 61 12.45 4.46 5.87
CA GLY A 61 13.35 3.32 6.01
C GLY A 61 14.12 3.27 7.33
N ASP A 62 14.02 4.31 8.16
CA ASP A 62 14.61 4.34 9.51
C ASP A 62 13.95 3.29 10.40
N ARG A 63 14.70 2.79 11.40
CA ARG A 63 14.20 1.78 12.34
C ARG A 63 13.11 2.37 13.25
N PHE A 64 11.91 1.80 13.22
CA PHE A 64 10.89 2.05 14.23
C PHE A 64 11.09 1.13 15.43
N GLY A 65 11.16 1.70 16.63
CA GLY A 65 11.54 0.96 17.83
C GLY A 65 10.45 0.09 18.44
N ASN A 66 9.17 0.40 18.18
CA ASN A 66 8.01 -0.23 18.83
C ASN A 66 8.19 -0.38 20.36
N ARG A 67 8.64 0.69 21.03
CA ARG A 67 9.02 0.65 22.46
C ARG A 67 7.79 0.49 23.36
N GLU A 68 6.69 1.08 22.93
CA GLU A 68 5.36 1.05 23.54
C GLU A 68 4.63 -0.27 23.25
N ARG A 69 5.20 -1.13 22.39
CA ARG A 69 4.68 -2.46 22.03
C ARG A 69 3.24 -2.44 21.52
N GLN A 70 2.87 -1.37 20.83
CA GLN A 70 1.54 -1.22 20.22
C GLN A 70 1.39 -2.09 18.96
N LEU A 71 2.50 -2.44 18.31
CA LEU A 71 2.53 -3.39 17.20
C LEU A 71 3.01 -4.78 17.67
N PRO A 72 2.64 -5.88 16.99
CA PRO A 72 3.11 -7.23 17.32
C PRO A 72 4.63 -7.30 17.45
N THR A 73 5.15 -7.96 18.48
CA THR A 73 6.61 -8.10 18.67
C THR A 73 7.19 -9.33 17.98
N ALA A 74 6.35 -10.29 17.60
CA ALA A 74 6.72 -11.52 16.94
C ALA A 74 5.72 -11.86 15.83
N ASP A 75 6.19 -12.53 14.78
CA ASP A 75 5.36 -13.02 13.70
C ASP A 75 4.65 -14.34 14.06
N ALA A 76 3.88 -14.88 13.12
CA ALA A 76 3.12 -16.13 13.32
C ALA A 76 3.99 -17.35 13.64
N SER A 77 5.30 -17.31 13.35
CA SER A 77 6.26 -18.37 13.68
C SER A 77 7.03 -18.08 14.98
N GLY A 78 6.72 -16.99 15.67
CA GLY A 78 7.41 -16.58 16.89
C GLY A 78 8.74 -15.85 16.66
N ARG A 79 9.10 -15.49 15.42
CA ARG A 79 10.31 -14.71 15.14
C ARG A 79 10.07 -13.23 15.43
N ALA A 80 11.07 -12.55 15.98
CA ALA A 80 10.95 -11.12 16.27
C ALA A 80 10.67 -10.29 15.00
N VAL A 81 9.71 -9.35 15.09
CA VAL A 81 9.40 -8.43 13.98
C VAL A 81 10.23 -7.16 14.11
N GLY A 82 11.02 -6.88 13.07
CA GLY A 82 11.70 -5.59 12.91
C GLY A 82 10.80 -4.63 12.16
N TYR A 83 10.73 -3.37 12.60
CA TYR A 83 9.91 -2.35 11.98
C TYR A 83 10.73 -1.21 11.37
N ARG A 84 10.25 -0.66 10.26
CA ARG A 84 10.73 0.58 9.65
C ARG A 84 9.61 1.59 9.56
N GLU A 85 9.94 2.87 9.70
CA GLU A 85 9.00 3.98 9.57
C GLU A 85 9.22 4.78 8.28
N TRP A 86 8.13 5.36 7.79
CA TRP A 86 8.08 6.12 6.54
C TRP A 86 7.15 7.32 6.71
N ASP A 87 7.60 8.50 6.28
CA ASP A 87 6.70 9.65 6.13
C ASP A 87 5.63 9.30 5.10
N VAL A 88 4.38 9.71 5.33
CA VAL A 88 3.28 9.48 4.36
C VAL A 88 3.30 10.52 3.24
N ASN A 89 3.52 11.79 3.59
CA ASN A 89 3.44 12.91 2.66
C ASN A 89 4.83 13.50 2.39
N PRO A 90 5.08 14.05 1.19
CA PRO A 90 6.28 14.83 0.93
C PRO A 90 6.42 15.98 1.94
N LYS A 91 7.62 16.16 2.49
CA LYS A 91 7.88 17.23 3.45
C LYS A 91 7.73 18.59 2.76
N GLN A 92 6.92 19.47 3.36
CA GLN A 92 6.79 20.84 2.89
C GLN A 92 8.03 21.68 3.24
N ARG A 93 8.46 22.54 2.30
CA ARG A 93 9.61 23.44 2.49
C ARG A 93 9.31 24.45 3.60
N GLY A 94 10.27 24.64 4.51
CA GLY A 94 10.12 25.56 5.65
C GLY A 94 9.14 25.08 6.73
N LYS A 95 8.61 23.86 6.63
CA LYS A 95 7.73 23.25 7.64
C LYS A 95 8.40 22.02 8.26
N PRO A 96 8.04 21.65 9.51
CA PRO A 96 8.37 20.33 10.02
C PRO A 96 7.67 19.24 9.18
N ARG A 97 8.11 17.99 9.37
CA ARG A 97 7.35 16.83 8.87
C ARG A 97 6.00 16.78 9.59
N ASP A 98 4.96 16.30 8.90
CA ASP A 98 3.66 16.10 9.54
C ASP A 98 3.67 14.90 10.51
N ALA A 99 2.52 14.58 11.09
CA ALA A 99 2.35 13.48 12.03
C ALA A 99 2.19 12.09 11.36
N GLN A 100 1.92 12.04 10.06
CA GLN A 100 1.44 10.82 9.42
C GLN A 100 2.59 9.88 9.05
N ARG A 101 2.47 8.61 9.42
CA ARG A 101 3.48 7.59 9.15
C ARG A 101 2.89 6.29 8.67
N ILE A 102 3.67 5.58 7.87
CA ILE A 102 3.52 4.15 7.64
C ILE A 102 4.63 3.44 8.41
N VAL A 103 4.31 2.33 9.04
CA VAL A 103 5.26 1.43 9.70
C VAL A 103 5.17 0.06 9.04
N THR A 104 6.27 -0.41 8.44
CA THR A 104 6.35 -1.72 7.77
C THR A 104 7.11 -2.72 8.62
N GLY A 105 6.55 -3.91 8.83
CA GLY A 105 7.19 -5.01 9.55
C GLY A 105 7.97 -5.95 8.62
N SER A 106 9.02 -6.58 9.16
CA SER A 106 9.78 -7.64 8.48
C SER A 106 8.95 -8.90 8.21
N ASP A 107 7.78 -9.01 8.82
CA ASP A 107 6.77 -10.03 8.58
C ASP A 107 5.84 -9.71 7.40
N GLY A 108 6.06 -8.58 6.72
CA GLY A 108 5.25 -8.09 5.61
C GLY A 108 4.06 -7.21 6.02
N SER A 109 3.83 -7.05 7.33
CA SER A 109 2.76 -6.19 7.83
C SER A 109 3.01 -4.71 7.51
N ALA A 110 1.94 -3.94 7.40
CA ALA A 110 2.03 -2.48 7.30
C ALA A 110 0.95 -1.82 8.15
N TRP A 111 1.29 -0.70 8.79
CA TRP A 111 0.43 0.01 9.72
C TRP A 111 0.47 1.51 9.42
N TYR A 112 -0.69 2.15 9.38
CA TYR A 112 -0.82 3.60 9.28
C TYR A 112 -1.02 4.21 10.66
N THR A 113 -0.39 5.35 10.92
CA THR A 113 -0.72 6.24 12.03
C THR A 113 -0.92 7.65 11.49
N GLY A 114 -2.03 8.28 11.85
CA GLY A 114 -2.32 9.69 11.54
C GLY A 114 -1.91 10.66 12.65
N ASP A 115 -1.56 10.13 13.81
CA ASP A 115 -1.42 10.83 15.09
C ASP A 115 -0.04 10.59 15.72
N HIS A 116 0.97 10.38 14.87
CA HIS A 116 2.37 10.24 15.25
C HIS A 116 2.61 9.13 16.29
N TYR A 117 2.23 7.90 15.91
CA TYR A 117 2.39 6.66 16.67
C TYR A 117 1.50 6.54 17.91
N THR A 118 0.46 7.37 18.06
CA THR A 118 -0.47 7.24 19.20
C THR A 118 -1.44 6.08 18.96
N THR A 119 -1.98 5.98 17.75
CA THR A 119 -2.84 4.88 17.30
C THR A 119 -2.40 4.35 15.94
N PHE A 120 -2.76 3.09 15.67
CA PHE A 120 -2.41 2.41 14.43
C PHE A 120 -3.63 1.75 13.79
N VAL A 121 -3.71 1.86 12.48
CA VAL A 121 -4.65 1.11 11.63
C VAL A 121 -3.82 0.18 10.76
N ARG A 122 -4.06 -1.13 10.87
CA ARG A 122 -3.38 -2.12 10.02
C ARG A 122 -3.76 -1.90 8.57
N MET A 123 -2.82 -1.92 7.63
CA MET A 123 -3.08 -1.83 6.18
C MET A 123 -2.99 -3.20 5.50
N ARG A 124 -2.12 -4.09 6.00
CA ARG A 124 -2.02 -5.51 5.62
C ARG A 124 -1.29 -6.34 6.68
#